data_AF-A0AAN6EVC3-F1
#
_entry.id   AF-A0AAN6EVC3-F1
#
_cell.length_a   1.000
_cell.length_b   1.000
_cell.length_c   1.000
_cell.angle_alpha   90.00
_cell.angle_beta   90.00
_cell.angle_gamma   90.00
#
_symmetry.space_group_name_H-M   'P 1'
#
loop_
_entity.id
_entity.type
_entity.pdbx_description
1 polymer ?
#
loop_
_entity_poly.entity_id
_entity_poly.type
_entity_poly.pdbx_seq_one_letter_code
_entity_poly.pdbx_strand_id
1 'polypeptide(L)'
;MAPSIGDYDQVVAITQQMINNALQDLFAIHESSAGDTTIPSFGPPNYLFKEFKLGCPRVVVHYSDEDKYHVMYQIRILSGKFATQKDWDSTEVLTWPIENWVFSYVVNIALADIESKMADDLRAKHNIPGDYSIQKLIMDMKDTDISKSAPGESFFGGYEKGKEPKLSDDNLRNIKELMTTIGSGGKGMSKLQLADLKTLGYVTNGGPNQNVVNSPTATFLPCGVQFQTYPYMSNNNRAGDGTSGNSRLNYLCYLEKTLNPGDPKKPDMPDKEKKYLNPDGNWTSGSISSSNGVDNIPDDLPLGTFVMTSRNFMGQYLLPKLRDIIARMSIAWSDLWTDAWANSTWGMAINFHINDPGNVTDQDWGTKWSKSQNGKDTIWKFKKDWPWDEKHGKGAQQTKVGAEAFNEVTVTATADSPVIKVSGFAYIRLYSEVWWGIEGHAKSSADDLHRTFRWSFNLNLQSVNDGGLQITMTDRKHNIDYSSDDKRDLKDKFGGIMDAIEKWWNDFNFGNLGDLENVLAQDIGRASKLVFPCSGAFFYKNPVMTDKGDLMCTVGYKPSGQSFEGPPRANPQVLPEMGKKNFNEKKETWT
;
A
#
# COMPACT_ATOMS: atom_id res chain seq x y z
N MET A 1 -5.79 5.87 -15.71
CA MET A 1 -4.65 4.94 -15.52
C MET A 1 -3.86 5.46 -14.35
N ALA A 2 -3.54 4.59 -13.38
CA ALA A 2 -2.70 4.97 -12.26
C ALA A 2 -1.26 5.21 -12.77
N PRO A 3 -0.52 6.21 -12.25
CA PRO A 3 0.87 6.43 -12.61
C PRO A 3 1.72 5.18 -12.33
N SER A 4 2.81 5.00 -13.09
CA SER A 4 3.73 3.89 -12.83
C SER A 4 4.57 4.15 -11.59
N ILE A 5 4.71 3.13 -10.74
CA ILE A 5 5.66 3.13 -9.62
C ILE A 5 7.08 2.69 -10.04
N GLY A 6 7.29 2.42 -11.32
CA GLY A 6 8.60 2.01 -11.85
C GLY A 6 9.11 0.71 -11.23
N ASP A 7 10.41 0.68 -10.92
CA ASP A 7 11.05 -0.46 -10.27
C ASP A 7 10.91 -0.42 -8.74
N TYR A 8 10.05 0.42 -8.16
CA TYR A 8 9.83 0.54 -6.71
C TYR A 8 8.69 -0.37 -6.22
N ASP A 9 8.67 -0.64 -4.92
CA ASP A 9 7.67 -1.53 -4.32
C ASP A 9 6.48 -0.77 -3.72
N GLN A 10 6.75 0.46 -3.28
CA GLN A 10 5.77 1.40 -2.74
C GLN A 10 6.10 2.83 -3.21
N VAL A 11 5.06 3.63 -3.48
CA VAL A 11 5.20 5.06 -3.73
C VAL A 11 4.18 5.83 -2.92
N VAL A 12 4.63 6.90 -2.27
CA VAL A 12 3.76 7.89 -1.63
C VAL A 12 3.99 9.21 -2.37
N ALA A 13 2.92 9.80 -2.89
CA ALA A 13 2.97 11.10 -3.54
C ALA A 13 2.12 12.07 -2.73
N ILE A 14 2.74 13.14 -2.24
CA ILE A 14 2.05 14.22 -1.54
C ILE A 14 2.13 15.50 -2.37
N THR A 15 1.02 16.20 -2.53
CA THR A 15 1.04 17.49 -3.25
C THR A 15 1.75 18.56 -2.43
N GLN A 16 2.32 19.54 -3.13
CA GLN A 16 2.83 20.77 -2.56
C GLN A 16 1.80 21.44 -1.64
N GLN A 17 0.51 21.35 -2.00
CA GLN A 17 -0.57 21.84 -1.17
C GLN A 17 -0.63 21.17 0.20
N MET A 18 -0.45 19.85 0.29
CA MET A 18 -0.39 19.16 1.60
C MET A 18 0.80 19.62 2.41
N ILE A 19 1.98 19.71 1.78
CA ILE A 19 3.20 20.14 2.44
C ILE A 19 3.01 21.53 3.05
N ASN A 20 2.46 22.46 2.26
CA ASN A 20 2.23 23.83 2.71
C ASN A 20 1.15 23.95 3.79
N ASN A 21 0.08 23.15 3.72
CA ASN A 21 -0.92 23.10 4.80
C ASN A 21 -0.30 22.58 6.09
N ALA A 22 0.53 21.54 6.00
CA ALA A 22 1.21 20.96 7.14
C ALA A 22 2.22 21.94 7.77
N LEU A 23 2.97 22.69 6.96
CA LEU A 23 3.85 23.77 7.43
C LEU A 23 3.06 24.91 8.08
N GLN A 24 1.87 25.23 7.56
CA GLN A 24 0.99 26.25 8.14
C GLN A 24 0.49 25.86 9.53
N ASP A 25 0.08 24.62 9.72
CA ASP A 25 -0.33 24.11 11.04
C ASP A 25 0.83 24.15 12.03
N LEU A 26 2.02 23.69 11.61
CA LEU A 26 3.21 23.71 12.44
C LEU A 26 3.59 25.15 12.82
N PHE A 27 3.53 26.07 11.86
CA PHE A 27 3.78 27.48 12.09
C PHE A 27 2.79 28.08 13.10
N ALA A 28 1.49 27.78 12.97
CA ALA A 28 0.47 28.27 13.90
C ALA A 28 0.71 27.78 15.35
N ILE A 29 1.15 26.52 15.52
CA ILE A 29 1.52 25.98 16.84
C ILE A 29 2.70 26.77 17.43
N HIS A 30 3.74 27.02 16.62
CA HIS A 30 4.88 27.82 17.05
C HIS A 30 4.48 29.26 17.41
N GLU A 31 3.69 29.94 16.57
CA GLU A 31 3.19 31.29 16.87
C GLU A 31 2.40 31.32 18.19
N SER A 32 1.53 30.34 18.42
CA SER A 32 0.74 30.25 19.66
C SER A 32 1.60 30.03 20.91
N SER A 33 2.74 29.35 20.77
CA SER A 33 3.66 29.02 21.87
C SER A 33 4.67 30.13 22.17
N ALA A 34 5.02 30.95 21.17
CA ALA A 34 6.11 31.92 21.26
C ALA A 34 5.70 33.32 21.79
N GLY A 35 4.41 33.66 21.79
CA GLY A 35 3.96 35.04 22.07
C GLY A 35 4.21 35.98 20.88
N ASP A 36 4.25 37.31 21.09
CA ASP A 36 4.40 38.30 20.01
C ASP A 36 5.55 37.93 19.05
N THR A 37 5.19 37.70 17.77
CA THR A 37 6.07 37.14 16.74
C THR A 37 6.95 38.18 16.06
N THR A 38 6.97 39.40 16.60
CA THR A 38 7.80 40.51 16.11
C THR A 38 9.21 40.42 16.67
N ILE A 39 10.19 40.30 15.78
CA ILE A 39 11.60 40.18 16.12
C ILE A 39 12.23 41.58 16.13
N PRO A 40 12.75 42.05 17.29
CA PRO A 40 13.20 43.43 17.40
C PRO A 40 14.37 43.79 16.48
N SER A 41 15.33 42.88 16.34
CA SER A 41 16.57 43.12 15.58
C SER A 41 17.25 41.80 15.21
N PHE A 42 17.77 41.69 13.98
CA PHE A 42 18.58 40.58 13.51
C PHE A 42 19.60 41.02 12.46
N GLY A 43 20.89 40.79 12.72
CA GLY A 43 22.00 41.12 11.82
C GLY A 43 23.10 41.94 12.50
N PRO A 44 24.26 42.13 11.84
CA PRO A 44 25.30 43.01 12.31
C PRO A 44 24.88 44.50 12.26
N PRO A 45 25.59 45.40 12.96
CA PRO A 45 25.22 46.82 13.03
C PRO A 45 25.09 47.54 11.68
N ASN A 46 25.83 47.09 10.66
CA ASN A 46 25.91 47.74 9.34
C ASN A 46 24.77 47.32 8.39
N TYR A 47 24.12 46.19 8.64
CA TYR A 47 22.96 45.71 7.89
C TYR A 47 22.12 44.75 8.75
N LEU A 48 20.86 45.07 8.99
CA LEU A 48 20.02 44.27 9.87
C LEU A 48 18.52 44.44 9.60
N PHE A 49 17.75 43.42 9.95
CA PHE A 49 16.30 43.49 10.02
C PHE A 49 15.87 44.04 11.38
N LYS A 50 14.94 45.00 11.39
CA LYS A 50 14.33 45.58 12.58
C LYS A 50 12.83 45.34 12.60
N GLU A 51 12.31 45.08 13.80
CA GLU A 51 10.86 44.97 14.09
C GLU A 51 10.13 44.08 13.07
N PHE A 52 10.76 42.99 12.63
CA PHE A 52 10.25 42.20 11.52
C PHE A 52 9.39 41.04 12.00
N LYS A 53 8.34 40.75 11.25
CA LYS A 53 7.42 39.65 11.50
C LYS A 53 7.57 38.61 10.41
N LEU A 54 7.88 37.37 10.81
CA LEU A 54 7.87 36.25 9.88
C LEU A 54 6.46 35.85 9.49
N GLY A 55 6.32 35.38 8.26
CA GLY A 55 5.15 34.64 7.81
C GLY A 55 5.45 33.15 7.75
N CYS A 56 4.38 32.36 7.64
CA CYS A 56 4.48 30.92 7.43
C CYS A 56 5.39 30.62 6.21
N PRO A 57 6.43 29.79 6.37
CA PRO A 57 7.25 29.37 5.24
C PRO A 57 6.44 28.54 4.25
N ARG A 58 6.93 28.43 3.02
CA ARG A 58 6.31 27.62 1.97
C ARG A 58 7.34 26.78 1.24
N VAL A 59 6.88 25.71 0.63
CA VAL A 59 7.61 24.88 -0.31
C VAL A 59 6.97 25.06 -1.68
N VAL A 60 7.83 25.26 -2.68
CA VAL A 60 7.48 25.12 -4.09
C VAL A 60 8.21 23.88 -4.60
N VAL A 61 7.44 22.90 -5.06
CA VAL A 61 7.96 21.68 -5.65
C VAL A 61 8.34 22.01 -7.09
N HIS A 62 9.65 22.17 -7.30
CA HIS A 62 10.24 22.41 -8.61
C HIS A 62 10.39 21.10 -9.38
N TYR A 63 10.09 21.11 -10.67
CA TYR A 63 10.41 19.97 -11.54
C TYR A 63 11.03 20.44 -12.86
N SER A 64 12.17 19.85 -13.19
CA SER A 64 12.71 19.84 -14.54
C SER A 64 13.26 18.45 -14.88
N ASP A 65 13.55 18.17 -16.15
CA ASP A 65 14.13 16.88 -16.52
C ASP A 65 15.59 16.72 -16.01
N GLU A 66 16.26 17.83 -15.74
CA GLU A 66 17.63 17.90 -15.19
C GLU A 66 17.65 17.92 -13.66
N ASP A 67 16.61 18.48 -13.02
CA ASP A 67 16.47 18.58 -11.58
C ASP A 67 15.13 17.99 -11.09
N LYS A 68 15.24 16.83 -10.46
CA LYS A 68 14.11 16.03 -9.95
C LYS A 68 14.18 15.83 -8.44
N TYR A 69 15.01 16.58 -7.72
CA TYR A 69 15.32 16.26 -6.33
C TYR A 69 15.48 17.47 -5.41
N HIS A 70 15.56 18.69 -5.96
CA HIS A 70 15.45 19.91 -5.17
C HIS A 70 14.02 20.42 -5.05
N VAL A 71 13.77 21.15 -3.96
CA VAL A 71 12.58 21.99 -3.79
C VAL A 71 13.01 23.42 -3.54
N MET A 72 12.12 24.37 -3.81
CA MET A 72 12.32 25.76 -3.42
C MET A 72 11.67 26.02 -2.06
N TYR A 73 12.48 26.27 -1.04
CA TYR A 73 12.01 26.69 0.28
C TYR A 73 11.90 28.21 0.35
N GLN A 74 10.72 28.70 0.69
CA GLN A 74 10.37 30.11 0.74
C GLN A 74 10.20 30.58 2.19
N ILE A 75 11.08 31.47 2.63
CA ILE A 75 10.93 32.19 3.90
C ILE A 75 10.23 33.53 3.62
N ARG A 76 9.21 33.85 4.40
CA ARG A 76 8.38 35.05 4.20
C ARG A 76 8.55 36.02 5.34
N ILE A 77 8.68 37.30 5.03
CA ILE A 77 8.65 38.39 6.01
C ILE A 77 7.44 39.27 5.68
N LEU A 78 6.43 39.25 6.54
CA LEU A 78 5.16 39.94 6.30
C LEU A 78 5.31 41.46 6.45
N SER A 79 6.05 41.88 7.46
CA SER A 79 6.29 43.28 7.78
C SER A 79 7.64 43.47 8.47
N GLY A 80 8.17 44.69 8.44
CA GLY A 80 9.38 45.06 9.18
C GLY A 80 10.16 46.15 8.46
N LYS A 81 11.43 46.29 8.83
CA LYS A 81 12.37 47.22 8.18
C LYS A 81 13.69 46.52 7.93
N PHE A 82 14.24 46.65 6.73
CA PHE A 82 15.65 46.37 6.49
C PHE A 82 16.42 47.69 6.66
N ALA A 83 17.48 47.69 7.44
CA ALA A 83 18.33 48.86 7.63
C ALA A 83 19.75 48.52 7.20
N THR A 84 20.39 49.38 6.42
CA THR A 84 21.82 49.24 6.07
C THR A 84 22.48 50.59 5.96
N GLN A 85 23.81 50.63 6.05
CA GLN A 85 24.56 51.84 5.74
C GLN A 85 24.59 52.08 4.24
N LYS A 86 24.58 53.35 3.84
CA LYS A 86 24.69 53.76 2.44
C LYS A 86 25.97 53.24 1.79
N ASP A 87 27.09 53.39 2.49
CA ASP A 87 28.44 52.94 2.10
C ASP A 87 29.19 52.48 3.38
N TRP A 88 30.30 51.75 3.24
CA TRP A 88 31.04 51.16 4.38
C TRP A 88 31.57 52.19 5.40
N ASP A 89 31.82 53.41 4.96
CA ASP A 89 32.32 54.52 5.80
C ASP A 89 31.22 55.52 6.20
N SER A 90 29.97 55.27 5.79
CA SER A 90 28.86 56.18 6.03
C SER A 90 28.11 55.85 7.32
N THR A 91 27.83 56.88 8.13
CA THR A 91 26.90 56.77 9.27
C THR A 91 25.44 56.92 8.85
N GLU A 92 25.16 57.22 7.57
CA GLU A 92 23.82 57.36 7.03
C GLU A 92 23.17 55.97 6.91
N VAL A 93 22.09 55.75 7.66
CA VAL A 93 21.33 54.50 7.64
C VAL A 93 20.16 54.64 6.65
N LEU A 94 20.24 53.89 5.56
CA LEU A 94 19.12 53.66 4.66
C LEU A 94 18.18 52.63 5.28
N THR A 95 16.87 52.88 5.19
CA THR A 95 15.85 51.97 5.72
C THR A 95 14.80 51.68 4.66
N TRP A 96 14.54 50.40 4.41
CA TRP A 96 13.53 49.92 3.48
C TRP A 96 12.39 49.29 4.27
N PRO A 97 11.13 49.72 4.04
CA PRO A 97 9.99 49.02 4.59
C PRO A 97 9.88 47.65 3.94
N ILE A 98 9.67 46.63 4.76
CA ILE A 98 9.42 45.26 4.32
C ILE A 98 7.91 45.08 4.26
N GLU A 99 7.40 44.74 3.09
CA GLU A 99 6.00 44.43 2.84
C GLU A 99 5.93 43.12 2.06
N ASN A 100 5.62 42.02 2.75
CA ASN A 100 5.50 40.68 2.17
C ASN A 100 6.72 40.22 1.33
N TRP A 101 7.94 40.45 1.82
CA TRP A 101 9.13 39.95 1.15
C TRP A 101 9.18 38.41 1.20
N VAL A 102 9.67 37.80 0.11
CA VAL A 102 9.80 36.35 -0.06
C VAL A 102 11.23 36.01 -0.45
N PHE A 103 11.82 35.08 0.27
CA PHE A 103 13.17 34.59 0.07
C PHE A 103 13.15 33.13 -0.35
N SER A 104 13.60 32.84 -1.56
CA SER A 104 13.56 31.49 -2.14
C SER A 104 14.95 30.85 -2.16
N TYR A 105 15.04 29.64 -1.59
CA TYR A 105 16.23 28.80 -1.57
C TYR A 105 15.99 27.51 -2.34
N VAL A 106 16.89 27.14 -3.23
CA VAL A 106 16.92 25.79 -3.78
C VAL A 106 17.61 24.90 -2.76
N VAL A 107 16.89 23.90 -2.26
CA VAL A 107 17.36 23.02 -1.18
C VAL A 107 17.16 21.57 -1.53
N ASN A 108 18.11 20.75 -1.11
CA ASN A 108 17.99 19.31 -1.22
C ASN A 108 17.04 18.76 -0.16
N ILE A 109 16.44 17.62 -0.46
CA ILE A 109 15.68 16.83 0.49
C ILE A 109 16.60 15.75 1.05
N ALA A 110 16.79 15.73 2.36
CA ALA A 110 17.70 14.80 3.02
C ALA A 110 17.06 14.09 4.21
N LEU A 111 17.68 12.98 4.60
CA LEU A 111 17.39 12.28 5.84
C LEU A 111 18.41 12.69 6.91
N ALA A 112 17.92 13.00 8.11
CA ALA A 112 18.72 13.33 9.27
C ALA A 112 18.36 12.41 10.43
N ASP A 113 19.35 11.96 11.19
CA ASP A 113 19.11 11.13 12.36
C ASP A 113 18.41 11.91 13.47
N ILE A 114 17.65 11.19 14.31
CA ILE A 114 16.99 11.76 15.49
C ILE A 114 17.53 11.17 16.77
N GLU A 115 17.41 11.93 17.85
CA GLU A 115 17.73 11.45 19.18
C GLU A 115 16.77 10.31 19.59
N SER A 116 17.30 9.31 20.30
CA SER A 116 16.56 8.10 20.69
C SER A 116 15.27 8.40 21.45
N LYS A 117 15.29 9.34 22.39
CA LYS A 117 14.10 9.75 23.15
C LYS A 117 12.98 10.27 22.24
N MET A 118 13.35 11.06 21.22
CA MET A 118 12.39 11.55 20.24
C MET A 118 11.81 10.41 19.39
N ALA A 119 12.64 9.42 19.04
CA ALA A 119 12.16 8.22 18.36
C ALA A 119 11.15 7.44 19.21
N ASP A 120 11.40 7.28 20.51
CA ASP A 120 10.49 6.59 21.44
C ASP A 120 9.15 7.31 21.60
N ASP A 121 9.18 8.64 21.74
CA ASP A 121 7.97 9.46 21.81
C ASP A 121 7.13 9.34 20.52
N LEU A 122 7.79 9.29 19.35
CA LEU A 122 7.13 9.08 18.06
C LEU A 122 6.52 7.67 17.95
N ARG A 123 7.24 6.64 18.40
CA ARG A 123 6.74 5.25 18.41
C ARG A 123 5.48 5.14 19.26
N ALA A 124 5.51 5.70 20.47
CA ALA A 124 4.36 5.71 21.38
C ALA A 124 3.18 6.50 20.80
N LYS A 125 3.44 7.70 20.27
CA LYS A 125 2.40 8.58 19.72
C LYS A 125 1.70 7.99 18.49
N HIS A 126 2.44 7.29 17.64
CA HIS A 126 1.93 6.81 16.36
C HIS A 126 1.71 5.29 16.31
N ASN A 127 1.87 4.59 17.44
CA ASN A 127 1.76 3.14 17.57
C ASN A 127 2.58 2.39 16.48
N ILE A 128 3.81 2.86 16.25
CA ILE A 128 4.73 2.25 15.28
C ILE A 128 5.18 0.90 15.87
N PRO A 129 4.85 -0.24 15.24
CA PRO A 129 5.34 -1.54 15.72
C PRO A 129 6.85 -1.62 15.48
N GLY A 130 7.58 -2.43 16.25
CA GLY A 130 9.02 -2.64 16.02
C GLY A 130 9.95 -1.62 16.69
N ASP A 131 11.26 -1.94 16.69
CA ASP A 131 12.35 -1.02 17.03
C ASP A 131 13.11 -0.62 15.76
N TYR A 132 12.40 -0.02 14.81
CA TYR A 132 13.00 0.49 13.57
C TYR A 132 13.73 1.80 13.82
N SER A 133 14.78 2.06 13.04
CA SER A 133 15.41 3.39 13.05
C SER A 133 14.46 4.40 12.41
N ILE A 134 14.31 5.56 13.04
CA ILE A 134 13.47 6.66 12.57
C ILE A 134 14.40 7.80 12.19
N GLN A 135 14.23 8.35 10.99
CA GLN A 135 15.01 9.49 10.50
C GLN A 135 14.07 10.64 10.15
N LYS A 136 14.49 11.89 10.38
CA LYS A 136 13.83 13.12 9.92
C LYS A 136 14.03 13.30 8.42
N LEU A 137 12.95 13.48 7.68
CA LEU A 137 13.00 14.11 6.38
C LEU A 137 13.07 15.62 6.57
N ILE A 138 14.16 16.23 6.08
CA ILE A 138 14.38 17.66 6.19
C ILE A 138 14.64 18.30 4.83
N MET A 139 14.28 19.57 4.73
CA MET A 139 14.91 20.48 3.78
C MET A 139 16.32 20.76 4.29
N ASP A 140 17.32 20.29 3.54
CA ASP A 140 18.71 20.37 3.96
C ASP A 140 19.28 21.76 3.71
N MET A 141 19.15 22.59 4.74
CA MET A 141 19.68 23.95 4.77
C MET A 141 21.21 24.00 4.97
N LYS A 142 21.89 22.86 5.14
CA LYS A 142 23.35 22.78 5.28
C LYS A 142 24.07 22.53 3.96
N ASP A 143 23.32 22.25 2.90
CA ASP A 143 23.89 22.08 1.57
C ASP A 143 24.59 23.37 1.12
N THR A 144 25.73 23.24 0.45
CA THR A 144 26.47 24.32 -0.22
C THR A 144 25.58 25.16 -1.14
N ASP A 145 24.47 24.60 -1.63
CA ASP A 145 23.52 25.27 -2.51
C ASP A 145 22.55 26.24 -1.81
N ILE A 146 22.49 26.29 -0.48
CA ILE A 146 21.77 27.38 0.21
C ILE A 146 22.39 28.75 -0.09
N SER A 147 23.70 28.77 -0.39
CA SER A 147 24.41 29.96 -0.84
C SER A 147 24.08 30.32 -2.29
N LYS A 148 23.47 29.42 -3.07
CA LYS A 148 22.84 29.70 -4.37
C LYS A 148 21.37 30.06 -4.14
N SER A 149 21.12 31.13 -3.37
CA SER A 149 19.81 31.80 -3.39
C SER A 149 19.27 31.86 -4.81
N ALA A 150 17.96 31.69 -5.02
CA ALA A 150 17.33 31.93 -6.31
C ALA A 150 16.78 33.37 -6.32
N PRO A 151 17.62 34.41 -6.58
CA PRO A 151 17.16 35.80 -6.51
C PRO A 151 16.09 36.11 -7.56
N GLY A 152 16.05 35.37 -8.67
CA GLY A 152 14.99 35.46 -9.67
C GLY A 152 13.61 35.03 -9.15
N GLU A 153 13.60 34.13 -8.16
CA GLU A 153 12.42 33.54 -7.52
C GLU A 153 12.10 34.19 -6.16
N SER A 154 12.88 35.21 -5.77
CA SER A 154 12.66 36.00 -4.56
C SER A 154 11.93 37.31 -4.90
N PHE A 155 11.18 37.84 -3.94
CA PHE A 155 10.36 39.06 -4.13
C PHE A 155 10.62 40.04 -2.99
N PHE A 156 10.99 41.28 -3.33
CA PHE A 156 11.31 42.32 -2.35
C PHE A 156 10.39 43.53 -2.49
N GLY A 157 9.08 43.27 -2.66
CA GLY A 157 8.08 44.34 -2.73
C GLY A 157 8.16 45.18 -4.01
N GLY A 158 8.96 44.77 -5.00
CA GLY A 158 9.20 45.50 -6.25
C GLY A 158 10.43 46.41 -6.24
N TYR A 159 11.16 46.51 -5.12
CA TYR A 159 12.41 47.27 -5.03
C TYR A 159 13.54 46.67 -5.89
N GLU A 160 13.42 45.40 -6.29
CA GLU A 160 14.33 44.69 -7.17
C GLU A 160 14.17 45.02 -8.65
N LYS A 161 12.96 45.44 -9.08
CA LYS A 161 12.58 45.52 -10.51
C LYS A 161 11.66 46.71 -10.81
N GLY A 162 11.98 47.90 -10.30
CA GLY A 162 11.42 49.15 -10.85
C GLY A 162 10.74 50.10 -9.88
N LYS A 163 10.67 49.83 -8.57
CA LYS A 163 10.28 50.84 -7.58
C LYS A 163 11.50 51.63 -7.12
N GLU A 164 11.39 52.96 -7.05
CA GLU A 164 12.41 53.82 -6.46
C GLU A 164 12.09 54.11 -4.98
N PRO A 165 13.09 54.06 -4.07
CA PRO A 165 14.50 53.72 -4.32
C PRO A 165 14.72 52.22 -4.54
N LYS A 166 15.53 51.85 -5.53
CA LYS A 166 15.90 50.44 -5.79
C LYS A 166 16.87 49.89 -4.75
N LEU A 167 16.79 48.58 -4.49
CA LEU A 167 17.83 47.87 -3.74
C LEU A 167 19.10 47.78 -4.58
N SER A 168 20.24 48.15 -4.02
CA SER A 168 21.54 47.94 -4.68
C SER A 168 21.96 46.46 -4.63
N ASP A 169 22.91 46.07 -5.47
CA ASP A 169 23.48 44.71 -5.46
C ASP A 169 24.11 44.37 -4.09
N ASP A 170 24.72 45.35 -3.43
CA ASP A 170 25.26 45.19 -2.08
C ASP A 170 24.15 44.98 -1.05
N ASN A 171 23.00 45.68 -1.19
CA ASN A 171 21.85 45.42 -0.33
C ASN A 171 21.31 44.00 -0.53
N LEU A 172 21.18 43.55 -1.78
CA LEU A 172 20.75 42.19 -2.09
C LEU A 172 21.72 41.13 -1.53
N ARG A 173 23.03 41.39 -1.58
CA ARG A 173 24.05 40.53 -0.96
C ARG A 173 23.91 40.48 0.57
N ASN A 174 23.79 41.64 1.23
CA ASN A 174 23.64 41.73 2.69
C ASN A 174 22.36 41.03 3.16
N ILE A 175 21.25 41.26 2.45
CA ILE A 175 19.98 40.60 2.69
C ILE A 175 20.13 39.08 2.57
N LYS A 176 20.81 38.60 1.52
CA LYS A 176 21.07 37.17 1.31
C LYS A 176 21.88 36.56 2.46
N GLU A 177 22.89 37.26 2.97
CA GLU A 177 23.69 36.79 4.10
C GLU A 177 22.87 36.66 5.39
N LEU A 178 22.06 37.69 5.71
CA LEU A 178 21.14 37.65 6.84
C LEU A 178 20.18 36.47 6.72
N MET A 179 19.57 36.32 5.55
CA MET A 179 18.57 35.30 5.34
C MET A 179 19.16 33.89 5.30
N THR A 180 20.41 33.73 4.83
CA THR A 180 21.15 32.45 4.93
C THR A 180 21.40 32.09 6.40
N THR A 181 21.72 33.08 7.22
CA THR A 181 21.90 32.89 8.67
C THR A 181 20.59 32.52 9.37
N ILE A 182 19.47 33.12 8.93
CA ILE A 182 18.11 32.76 9.38
C ILE A 182 17.76 31.33 8.95
N GLY A 183 18.00 30.97 7.69
CA GLY A 183 17.69 29.64 7.17
C GLY A 183 18.54 28.52 7.78
N SER A 184 19.82 28.77 8.04
CA SER A 184 20.75 27.78 8.62
C SER A 184 20.61 27.59 10.13
N GLY A 185 19.90 28.49 10.84
CA GLY A 185 19.62 28.34 12.26
C GLY A 185 20.82 28.65 13.18
N GLY A 186 21.61 29.68 12.86
CA GLY A 186 22.80 30.08 13.63
C GLY A 186 22.55 30.39 15.13
N LYS A 187 23.64 30.49 15.92
CA LYS A 187 23.58 30.81 17.37
C LYS A 187 22.81 32.12 17.60
N GLY A 188 21.65 32.04 18.27
CA GLY A 188 20.72 33.17 18.51
C GLY A 188 19.31 32.97 17.95
N MET A 189 19.12 31.93 17.13
CA MET A 189 17.85 31.60 16.46
C MET A 189 16.83 30.82 17.32
N SER A 190 17.09 30.65 18.63
CA SER A 190 16.22 29.88 19.53
C SER A 190 14.80 30.46 19.68
N LYS A 191 14.64 31.78 19.46
CA LYS A 191 13.32 32.46 19.45
C LYS A 191 12.55 32.27 18.15
N LEU A 192 13.22 31.83 17.09
CA LEU A 192 12.65 31.74 15.74
C LEU A 192 12.09 30.36 15.40
N GLN A 193 12.47 29.32 16.16
CA GLN A 193 12.00 27.93 16.03
C GLN A 193 11.98 27.34 14.60
N LEU A 194 12.67 27.99 13.64
CA LEU A 194 12.76 27.58 12.23
C LEU A 194 13.44 26.21 12.05
N ALA A 195 14.15 25.72 13.06
CA ALA A 195 14.78 24.40 13.06
C ALA A 195 13.76 23.26 12.92
N ASP A 196 12.52 23.43 13.40
CA ASP A 196 11.46 22.43 13.25
C ASP A 196 10.67 22.65 11.95
N LEU A 197 10.56 23.89 11.47
CA LEU A 197 9.87 24.28 10.23
C LEU A 197 10.57 23.85 8.93
N LYS A 198 11.77 23.25 9.03
CA LYS A 198 12.45 22.57 7.91
C LYS A 198 12.17 21.07 7.84
N THR A 199 11.47 20.50 8.83
CA THR A 199 11.15 19.08 8.86
C THR A 199 9.89 18.82 8.05
N LEU A 200 10.05 18.10 6.94
CA LEU A 200 8.94 17.64 6.09
C LEU A 200 8.38 16.31 6.60
N GLY A 201 9.18 15.55 7.33
CA GLY A 201 8.64 14.44 8.09
C GLY A 201 9.60 13.48 8.78
N TYR A 202 9.17 12.23 8.99
CA TYR A 202 9.93 11.13 9.59
C TYR A 202 9.71 9.90 8.71
N VAL A 203 10.76 9.11 8.54
CA VAL A 203 10.74 7.87 7.76
C VAL A 203 11.28 6.77 8.66
N THR A 204 10.63 5.62 8.67
CA THR A 204 11.21 4.39 9.25
C THR A 204 12.14 3.77 8.22
N ASN A 205 13.43 3.67 8.53
CA ASN A 205 14.42 3.11 7.62
C ASN A 205 15.16 1.97 8.32
N GLY A 206 15.32 0.83 7.64
CA GLY A 206 16.13 -0.28 8.14
C GLY A 206 15.38 -1.33 8.97
N GLY A 207 16.07 -2.43 9.24
CA GLY A 207 15.52 -3.56 10.01
C GLY A 207 15.33 -3.25 11.49
N PRO A 208 14.58 -4.10 12.21
CA PRO A 208 14.41 -3.94 13.66
C PRO A 208 15.77 -4.07 14.36
N ASN A 209 15.99 -3.29 15.41
CA ASN A 209 17.14 -3.46 16.30
C ASN A 209 17.22 -4.91 16.79
N GLN A 210 18.36 -5.57 16.56
CA GLN A 210 18.57 -6.98 16.89
C GLN A 210 18.36 -7.30 18.38
N ASN A 211 18.39 -6.29 19.24
CA ASN A 211 18.23 -6.45 20.68
C ASN A 211 16.77 -6.61 21.16
N VAL A 212 15.77 -6.46 20.28
CA VAL A 212 14.35 -6.61 20.65
C VAL A 212 13.77 -7.86 19.98
N VAL A 213 14.04 -9.01 20.58
CA VAL A 213 13.74 -10.37 20.08
C VAL A 213 12.23 -10.66 19.92
N ASN A 214 11.33 -9.80 20.42
CA ASN A 214 9.88 -10.07 20.47
C ASN A 214 8.99 -8.91 19.98
N SER A 215 9.47 -8.01 19.11
CA SER A 215 8.59 -6.98 18.53
C SER A 215 7.94 -7.48 17.23
N PRO A 216 6.62 -7.32 17.03
CA PRO A 216 5.96 -7.75 15.80
C PRO A 216 6.62 -7.09 14.58
N THR A 217 7.17 -7.92 13.69
CA THR A 217 7.78 -7.48 12.43
C THR A 217 6.71 -6.96 11.49
N ALA A 218 6.92 -5.77 10.91
CA ALA A 218 6.04 -5.23 9.91
C ALA A 218 6.06 -6.13 8.66
N THR A 219 4.90 -6.32 8.03
CA THR A 219 4.75 -7.16 6.83
C THR A 219 5.63 -6.69 5.66
N PHE A 220 5.84 -5.38 5.52
CA PHE A 220 6.59 -4.77 4.42
C PHE A 220 7.61 -3.78 4.96
N LEU A 221 8.80 -4.27 5.34
CA LEU A 221 9.84 -3.44 5.94
C LEU A 221 10.42 -2.47 4.91
N PRO A 222 10.24 -1.14 5.05
CA PRO A 222 10.92 -0.19 4.19
C PRO A 222 12.42 -0.32 4.43
N CYS A 223 13.14 -0.67 3.38
CA CYS A 223 14.57 -0.89 3.45
C CYS A 223 15.34 0.19 2.70
N GLY A 224 14.72 0.89 1.75
CA GLY A 224 15.34 2.01 1.06
C GLY A 224 14.30 3.00 0.57
N VAL A 225 14.70 4.28 0.52
CA VAL A 225 13.84 5.38 0.09
C VAL A 225 14.64 6.32 -0.82
N GLN A 226 13.99 6.79 -1.87
CA GLN A 226 14.47 7.82 -2.78
C GLN A 226 13.40 8.91 -2.88
N PHE A 227 13.83 10.17 -2.87
CA PHE A 227 12.93 11.32 -3.03
C PHE A 227 12.98 11.84 -4.45
N GLN A 228 11.83 12.31 -4.93
CA GLN A 228 11.71 12.90 -6.25
C GLN A 228 10.64 13.99 -6.27
N THR A 229 10.91 15.09 -6.95
CA THR A 229 9.86 16.01 -7.38
C THR A 229 9.20 15.52 -8.67
N TYR A 230 7.88 15.71 -8.79
CA TYR A 230 7.09 15.23 -9.91
C TYR A 230 6.04 16.26 -10.29
N PRO A 231 5.88 16.61 -11.57
CA PRO A 231 4.97 17.67 -11.99
C PRO A 231 3.52 17.19 -12.01
N TYR A 232 2.58 18.05 -11.67
CA TYR A 232 1.18 17.84 -12.04
C TYR A 232 1.01 18.03 -13.56
N MET A 233 0.24 17.17 -14.20
CA MET A 233 -0.05 17.22 -15.62
C MET A 233 -1.47 17.75 -15.85
N SER A 234 -1.61 18.87 -16.55
CA SER A 234 -2.90 19.45 -16.96
C SER A 234 -2.93 19.63 -18.46
N ASN A 235 -3.91 19.03 -19.15
CA ASN A 235 -4.02 19.09 -20.62
C ASN A 235 -2.71 18.72 -21.34
N ASN A 236 -2.04 17.66 -20.87
CA ASN A 236 -0.72 17.19 -21.33
C ASN A 236 0.45 18.16 -21.10
N ASN A 237 0.24 19.27 -20.40
CA ASN A 237 1.29 20.20 -20.01
C ASN A 237 1.66 19.99 -18.54
N ARG A 238 2.95 20.04 -18.26
CA ARG A 238 3.47 20.08 -16.89
C ARG A 238 3.05 21.41 -16.26
N ALA A 239 2.54 21.37 -15.04
CA ALA A 239 2.37 22.57 -14.25
C ALA A 239 3.74 23.18 -13.98
N GLY A 240 3.82 24.51 -14.10
CA GLY A 240 5.04 25.25 -13.79
C GLY A 240 5.29 25.33 -12.29
N ASP A 241 6.31 26.09 -11.91
CA ASP A 241 6.61 26.36 -10.51
C ASP A 241 5.71 27.48 -9.97
N GLY A 242 5.37 27.40 -8.69
CA GLY A 242 4.65 28.47 -8.00
C GLY A 242 3.72 27.98 -6.90
N THR A 243 3.07 28.92 -6.21
CA THR A 243 2.16 28.62 -5.09
C THR A 243 0.67 28.85 -5.41
N SER A 244 0.31 29.00 -6.68
CA SER A 244 -1.05 29.25 -7.16
C SER A 244 -1.45 28.26 -8.27
N GLY A 245 -2.76 28.12 -8.50
CA GLY A 245 -3.30 27.26 -9.56
C GLY A 245 -2.82 25.81 -9.48
N ASN A 246 -2.64 25.17 -10.63
CA ASN A 246 -2.24 23.77 -10.74
C ASN A 246 -0.82 23.48 -10.22
N SER A 247 0.08 24.47 -10.11
CA SER A 247 1.42 24.28 -9.54
C SER A 247 1.39 23.77 -8.10
N ARG A 248 0.31 24.08 -7.37
CA ARG A 248 0.08 23.57 -6.00
C ARG A 248 -0.14 22.06 -5.94
N LEU A 249 -0.40 21.42 -7.09
CA LEU A 249 -0.60 19.99 -7.21
C LEU A 249 0.67 19.24 -7.65
N ASN A 250 1.79 19.93 -7.86
CA ASN A 250 3.09 19.27 -8.02
C ASN A 250 3.38 18.39 -6.78
N TYR A 251 4.07 17.27 -6.97
CA TYR A 251 4.22 16.25 -5.95
C TYR A 251 5.65 16.12 -5.47
N LEU A 252 5.79 15.91 -4.17
CA LEU A 252 6.95 15.24 -3.62
C LEU A 252 6.63 13.74 -3.52
N CYS A 253 7.38 12.94 -4.27
CA CYS A 253 7.26 11.49 -4.30
C CYS A 253 8.33 10.83 -3.42
N TYR A 254 7.89 9.82 -2.68
CA TYR A 254 8.67 8.95 -1.83
C TYR A 254 8.65 7.60 -2.49
N LEU A 255 9.80 7.17 -2.99
CA LEU A 255 9.97 5.97 -3.78
C LEU A 255 10.66 4.92 -2.92
N GLU A 256 9.92 3.88 -2.54
CA GLU A 256 10.36 2.96 -1.49
C GLU A 256 10.55 1.54 -1.98
N LYS A 257 11.57 0.91 -1.42
CA LYS A 257 11.86 -0.52 -1.54
C LYS A 257 11.56 -1.23 -0.23
N THR A 258 11.00 -2.42 -0.34
CA THR A 258 10.61 -3.23 0.80
C THR A 258 11.42 -4.52 0.86
N LEU A 259 11.83 -4.91 2.06
CA LEU A 259 12.35 -6.25 2.31
C LEU A 259 11.16 -7.17 2.60
N ASN A 260 10.94 -8.17 1.76
CA ASN A 260 9.86 -9.12 2.00
C ASN A 260 10.26 -10.17 3.05
N PRO A 261 9.30 -10.71 3.81
CA PRO A 261 9.53 -11.84 4.68
C PRO A 261 10.18 -13.01 3.93
N GLY A 262 11.30 -13.52 4.44
CA GLY A 262 12.02 -14.64 3.84
C GLY A 262 13.06 -14.27 2.78
N ASP A 263 13.13 -13.00 2.34
CA ASP A 263 14.19 -12.55 1.44
C ASP A 263 15.54 -12.48 2.22
N PRO A 264 16.60 -13.16 1.76
CA PRO A 264 17.87 -13.22 2.48
C PRO A 264 18.70 -11.93 2.36
N LYS A 265 18.33 -11.04 1.42
CA LYS A 265 19.07 -9.81 1.12
C LYS A 265 18.11 -8.68 0.81
N LYS A 266 18.49 -7.49 1.27
CA LYS A 266 17.86 -6.23 0.91
C LYS A 266 17.93 -6.01 -0.61
N PRO A 267 16.82 -5.65 -1.28
CA PRO A 267 16.86 -5.31 -2.71
C PRO A 267 17.68 -4.04 -2.94
N ASP A 268 18.39 -4.01 -4.07
CA ASP A 268 19.11 -2.82 -4.51
C ASP A 268 18.13 -1.70 -4.88
N MET A 269 18.51 -0.46 -4.56
CA MET A 269 17.76 0.72 -5.01
C MET A 269 17.94 0.89 -6.52
N PRO A 270 16.88 1.26 -7.26
CA PRO A 270 17.01 1.59 -8.68
C PRO A 270 18.08 2.66 -8.94
N ASP A 271 18.89 2.48 -9.97
CA ASP A 271 19.98 3.38 -10.33
C ASP A 271 19.77 4.01 -11.72
N LYS A 272 20.59 5.02 -12.04
CA LYS A 272 20.64 5.70 -13.36
C LYS A 272 19.25 6.11 -13.86
N GLU A 273 18.85 5.65 -15.05
CA GLU A 273 17.59 5.99 -15.71
C GLU A 273 16.35 5.46 -14.95
N LYS A 274 16.53 4.45 -14.09
CA LYS A 274 15.46 3.85 -13.28
C LYS A 274 15.34 4.48 -11.90
N LYS A 275 16.29 5.34 -11.52
CA LYS A 275 16.30 6.04 -10.23
C LYS A 275 15.07 6.93 -10.04
N TYR A 276 14.57 7.53 -11.12
CA TYR A 276 13.45 8.48 -11.07
C TYR A 276 12.29 7.99 -11.94
N LEU A 277 11.06 8.24 -11.48
CA LEU A 277 9.85 8.03 -12.25
C LEU A 277 9.73 9.07 -13.36
N ASN A 278 9.19 8.66 -14.50
CA ASN A 278 8.82 9.59 -15.56
C ASN A 278 7.40 10.13 -15.33
N PRO A 279 7.12 11.39 -15.70
CA PRO A 279 5.77 11.94 -15.68
C PRO A 279 4.83 11.22 -16.67
N ASP A 280 4.10 10.21 -16.20
CA ASP A 280 3.19 9.36 -16.98
C ASP A 280 1.73 9.41 -16.50
N GLY A 281 1.44 10.15 -15.43
CA GLY A 281 0.09 10.37 -14.92
C GLY A 281 0.07 11.28 -13.69
N ASN A 282 -1.13 11.60 -13.20
CA ASN A 282 -1.29 12.37 -11.96
C ASN A 282 -1.50 11.44 -10.76
N TRP A 283 -0.86 11.79 -9.64
CA TRP A 283 -1.07 11.16 -8.34
C TRP A 283 -2.22 11.77 -7.55
N THR A 284 -3.01 12.64 -8.16
CA THR A 284 -4.30 13.10 -7.65
C THR A 284 -5.28 13.21 -8.80
N SER A 285 -6.54 12.86 -8.56
CA SER A 285 -7.65 13.15 -9.48
C SER A 285 -8.14 14.59 -9.37
N GLY A 286 -7.55 15.39 -8.47
CA GLY A 286 -7.90 16.78 -8.25
C GLY A 286 -7.43 17.73 -9.35
N SER A 287 -8.10 18.86 -9.47
CA SER A 287 -7.69 20.01 -10.28
C SER A 287 -7.98 21.30 -9.52
N ILE A 288 -7.12 22.30 -9.63
CA ILE A 288 -7.36 23.63 -9.05
C ILE A 288 -7.71 24.58 -10.18
N SER A 289 -8.96 25.03 -10.21
CA SER A 289 -9.39 26.10 -11.11
C SER A 289 -9.21 27.46 -10.43
N SER A 290 -8.66 28.44 -11.14
CA SER A 290 -8.67 29.83 -10.70
C SER A 290 -9.88 30.55 -11.30
N SER A 291 -10.78 31.06 -10.45
CA SER A 291 -11.81 32.02 -10.87
C SER A 291 -11.51 33.37 -10.23
N ASN A 292 -11.40 34.44 -11.02
CA ASN A 292 -11.11 35.80 -10.55
C ASN A 292 -9.79 35.93 -9.77
N GLY A 293 -8.77 35.13 -10.10
CA GLY A 293 -7.47 35.14 -9.39
C GLY A 293 -7.49 34.49 -8.01
N VAL A 294 -8.61 33.87 -7.62
CA VAL A 294 -8.72 33.07 -6.39
C VAL A 294 -8.77 31.60 -6.78
N ASP A 295 -7.89 30.81 -6.18
CA ASP A 295 -7.88 29.36 -6.35
C ASP A 295 -9.10 28.75 -5.65
N ASN A 296 -9.89 27.98 -6.39
CA ASN A 296 -10.95 27.17 -5.83
C ASN A 296 -10.41 25.77 -5.54
N ILE A 297 -10.31 25.41 -4.26
CA ILE A 297 -9.89 24.09 -3.81
C ILE A 297 -11.12 23.41 -3.21
N PRO A 298 -11.65 22.34 -3.85
CA PRO A 298 -12.69 21.53 -3.25
C PRO A 298 -12.24 20.98 -1.88
N ASP A 299 -13.14 20.98 -0.89
CA ASP A 299 -12.86 20.47 0.47
C ASP A 299 -12.49 18.97 0.48
N ASP A 300 -12.85 18.24 -0.57
CA ASP A 300 -12.63 16.80 -0.75
C ASP A 300 -11.50 16.47 -1.74
N LEU A 301 -10.70 17.46 -2.16
CA LEU A 301 -9.62 17.23 -3.12
C LEU A 301 -8.66 16.17 -2.56
N PRO A 302 -8.44 15.02 -3.24
CA PRO A 302 -7.54 13.99 -2.75
C PRO A 302 -6.10 14.50 -2.90
N LEU A 303 -5.53 15.07 -1.84
CA LEU A 303 -4.27 15.80 -1.98
C LEU A 303 -3.03 14.91 -2.07
N GLY A 304 -3.14 13.60 -1.86
CA GLY A 304 -2.03 12.66 -2.02
C GLY A 304 -2.51 11.23 -2.32
N THR A 305 -1.58 10.38 -2.74
CA THR A 305 -1.84 8.99 -3.11
C THR A 305 -0.72 8.08 -2.62
N PHE A 306 -1.09 6.89 -2.15
CA PHE A 306 -0.20 5.79 -1.83
C PHE A 306 -0.47 4.63 -2.79
N VAL A 307 0.57 4.02 -3.32
CA VAL A 307 0.49 2.82 -4.15
C VAL A 307 1.46 1.76 -3.64
N MET A 308 0.99 0.51 -3.55
CA MET A 308 1.79 -0.67 -3.21
C MET A 308 1.66 -1.71 -4.31
N THR A 309 2.79 -2.27 -4.75
CA THR A 309 2.82 -3.28 -5.81
C THR A 309 1.88 -4.46 -5.55
N SER A 310 1.34 -5.00 -6.64
CA SER A 310 0.65 -6.28 -6.69
C SER A 310 1.50 -7.42 -6.10
N ARG A 311 2.82 -7.40 -6.31
CA ARG A 311 3.74 -8.38 -5.72
C ARG A 311 3.64 -8.38 -4.19
N ASN A 312 3.70 -7.20 -3.57
CA ASN A 312 3.65 -7.07 -2.13
C ASN A 312 2.24 -7.36 -1.59
N PHE A 313 1.24 -6.64 -2.10
CA PHE A 313 -0.12 -6.75 -1.57
C PHE A 313 -0.77 -8.09 -1.92
N MET A 314 -0.81 -8.47 -3.19
CA MET A 314 -1.46 -9.74 -3.60
C MET A 314 -0.56 -10.94 -3.33
N GLY A 315 0.69 -10.89 -3.79
CA GLY A 315 1.60 -12.05 -3.78
C GLY A 315 2.10 -12.43 -2.38
N GLN A 316 2.58 -11.46 -1.61
CA GLN A 316 3.20 -11.72 -0.29
C GLN A 316 2.19 -11.71 0.85
N TYR A 317 1.08 -10.96 0.71
CA TYR A 317 0.14 -10.79 1.80
C TYR A 317 -1.20 -11.50 1.56
N LEU A 318 -1.96 -11.12 0.53
CA LEU A 318 -3.35 -11.56 0.42
C LEU A 318 -3.48 -13.02 -0.01
N LEU A 319 -2.82 -13.41 -1.10
CA LEU A 319 -2.93 -14.77 -1.63
C LEU A 319 -2.51 -15.80 -0.57
N PRO A 320 -1.35 -15.71 0.10
CA PRO A 320 -0.95 -16.70 1.11
C PRO A 320 -1.99 -16.90 2.21
N LYS A 321 -2.72 -15.84 2.60
CA LYS A 321 -3.81 -15.94 3.57
C LYS A 321 -5.06 -16.63 3.04
N LEU A 322 -5.29 -16.60 1.72
CA LEU A 322 -6.38 -17.35 1.08
C LEU A 322 -6.07 -18.84 0.94
N ARG A 323 -4.83 -19.27 1.15
CA ARG A 323 -4.43 -20.67 0.94
C ARG A 323 -5.23 -21.66 1.76
N ASP A 324 -5.43 -21.39 3.05
CA ASP A 324 -6.17 -22.29 3.93
C ASP A 324 -7.62 -22.47 3.46
N ILE A 325 -8.28 -21.38 3.07
CA ILE A 325 -9.63 -21.43 2.50
C ILE A 325 -9.64 -22.25 1.22
N ILE A 326 -8.72 -21.97 0.30
CA ILE A 326 -8.62 -22.68 -0.97
C ILE A 326 -8.39 -24.17 -0.73
N ALA A 327 -7.51 -24.54 0.20
CA ALA A 327 -7.22 -25.93 0.54
C ALA A 327 -8.46 -26.63 1.13
N ARG A 328 -9.17 -25.98 2.05
CA ARG A 328 -10.39 -26.52 2.68
C ARG A 328 -11.55 -26.68 1.70
N MET A 329 -11.68 -25.75 0.76
CA MET A 329 -12.68 -25.78 -0.31
C MET A 329 -12.28 -26.69 -1.48
N SER A 330 -11.06 -27.25 -1.46
CA SER A 330 -10.62 -28.21 -2.46
C SER A 330 -11.04 -29.63 -2.07
N ILE A 331 -11.46 -30.40 -3.06
CA ILE A 331 -11.70 -31.84 -2.92
C ILE A 331 -10.53 -32.58 -3.55
N ALA A 332 -9.95 -33.54 -2.84
CA ALA A 332 -8.83 -34.35 -3.31
C ALA A 332 -9.05 -35.83 -3.03
N TRP A 333 -8.43 -36.69 -3.85
CA TRP A 333 -8.41 -38.14 -3.69
C TRP A 333 -7.07 -38.60 -3.14
N SER A 334 -7.06 -39.61 -2.28
CA SER A 334 -5.83 -40.09 -1.64
C SER A 334 -5.54 -41.57 -1.78
N ASP A 335 -6.55 -42.42 -1.86
CA ASP A 335 -6.37 -43.83 -2.17
C ASP A 335 -7.59 -44.35 -2.92
N LEU A 336 -7.35 -45.22 -3.89
CA LEU A 336 -8.37 -46.06 -4.50
C LEU A 336 -8.02 -47.51 -4.20
N TRP A 337 -9.04 -48.33 -3.97
CA TRP A 337 -8.88 -49.76 -3.80
C TRP A 337 -9.95 -50.47 -4.59
N THR A 338 -9.56 -51.56 -5.26
CA THR A 338 -10.51 -52.49 -5.83
C THR A 338 -9.98 -53.92 -5.76
N ASP A 339 -10.88 -54.87 -5.54
CA ASP A 339 -10.56 -56.30 -5.53
C ASP A 339 -11.71 -57.10 -6.14
N ALA A 340 -11.37 -58.30 -6.62
CA ALA A 340 -12.29 -59.25 -7.22
C ALA A 340 -11.94 -60.66 -6.73
N TRP A 341 -12.95 -61.44 -6.38
CA TRP A 341 -12.79 -62.77 -5.80
C TRP A 341 -13.40 -63.86 -6.68
N ALA A 342 -12.87 -65.08 -6.58
CA ALA A 342 -13.25 -66.21 -7.44
C ALA A 342 -14.72 -66.66 -7.30
N ASN A 343 -15.42 -66.21 -6.26
CA ASN A 343 -16.85 -66.45 -6.01
C ASN A 343 -17.76 -65.35 -6.62
N SER A 344 -17.27 -64.60 -7.61
CA SER A 344 -17.99 -63.51 -8.28
C SER A 344 -18.31 -62.29 -7.40
N THR A 345 -17.67 -62.18 -6.23
CA THR A 345 -17.78 -61.00 -5.37
C THR A 345 -16.68 -60.00 -5.70
N TRP A 346 -16.94 -58.72 -5.48
CA TRP A 346 -15.98 -57.65 -5.71
C TRP A 346 -16.11 -56.56 -4.65
N GLY A 347 -15.07 -55.72 -4.54
CA GLY A 347 -15.03 -54.60 -3.64
C GLY A 347 -14.36 -53.40 -4.30
N MET A 348 -14.83 -52.22 -3.92
CA MET A 348 -14.26 -50.94 -4.31
C MET A 348 -14.27 -50.02 -3.08
N ALA A 349 -13.23 -49.19 -2.94
CA ALA A 349 -13.19 -48.15 -1.94
C ALA A 349 -12.43 -46.94 -2.48
N ILE A 350 -12.82 -45.75 -2.02
CA ILE A 350 -12.21 -44.49 -2.40
C ILE A 350 -12.05 -43.65 -1.14
N ASN A 351 -10.84 -43.15 -0.90
CA ASN A 351 -10.53 -42.20 0.15
C ASN A 351 -10.47 -40.78 -0.42
N PHE A 352 -11.04 -39.83 0.31
CA PHE A 352 -11.10 -38.43 -0.09
C PHE A 352 -10.74 -37.49 1.05
N HIS A 353 -10.31 -36.30 0.66
CA HIS A 353 -9.97 -35.21 1.54
C HIS A 353 -10.84 -34.00 1.21
N ILE A 354 -11.61 -33.56 2.20
CA ILE A 354 -12.39 -32.33 2.19
C ILE A 354 -12.14 -31.59 3.51
N ASN A 355 -12.15 -30.26 3.49
CA ASN A 355 -11.76 -29.46 4.65
C ASN A 355 -10.33 -29.76 5.16
N ASP A 356 -9.41 -30.17 4.27
CA ASP A 356 -8.05 -30.54 4.64
C ASP A 356 -7.06 -29.44 4.20
N PRO A 357 -6.41 -28.73 5.14
CA PRO A 357 -5.41 -27.71 4.80
C PRO A 357 -4.19 -28.30 4.10
N GLY A 358 -3.92 -29.60 4.27
CA GLY A 358 -2.86 -30.34 3.59
C GLY A 358 -3.12 -30.61 2.11
N ASN A 359 -4.34 -30.37 1.60
CA ASN A 359 -4.67 -30.57 0.19
C ASN A 359 -3.84 -29.69 -0.74
N VAL A 360 -3.36 -28.52 -0.28
CA VAL A 360 -2.53 -27.62 -1.09
C VAL A 360 -1.17 -27.48 -0.43
N THR A 361 -0.15 -28.10 -1.04
CA THR A 361 1.23 -28.07 -0.52
C THR A 361 1.91 -26.73 -0.82
N ASP A 362 3.04 -26.45 -0.16
CA ASP A 362 3.83 -25.23 -0.41
C ASP A 362 4.31 -25.19 -1.87
N GLN A 363 4.68 -26.36 -2.41
CA GLN A 363 5.10 -26.51 -3.79
C GLN A 363 3.95 -26.21 -4.75
N ASP A 364 2.75 -26.75 -4.50
CA ASP A 364 1.56 -26.45 -5.31
C ASP A 364 1.28 -24.95 -5.30
N TRP A 365 1.32 -24.35 -4.10
CA TRP A 365 1.09 -22.93 -3.91
C TRP A 365 2.13 -22.06 -4.62
N GLY A 366 3.39 -22.49 -4.70
CA GLY A 366 4.43 -21.75 -5.40
C GLY A 366 4.39 -21.86 -6.93
N THR A 367 3.76 -22.92 -7.48
CA THR A 367 3.93 -23.29 -8.90
C THR A 367 2.64 -23.30 -9.72
N LYS A 368 1.46 -23.39 -9.08
CA LYS A 368 0.18 -23.58 -9.78
C LYS A 368 -0.67 -22.32 -9.92
N TRP A 369 -0.09 -21.15 -9.62
CA TRP A 369 -0.71 -19.86 -9.92
C TRP A 369 -0.33 -19.36 -11.31
N SER A 370 -1.29 -18.72 -11.97
CA SER A 370 -1.07 -17.92 -13.17
C SER A 370 -1.68 -16.53 -12.97
N LYS A 371 -1.03 -15.50 -13.52
CA LYS A 371 -1.53 -14.12 -13.54
C LYS A 371 -1.84 -13.73 -14.98
N SER A 372 -2.99 -13.12 -15.21
CA SER A 372 -3.41 -12.60 -16.51
C SER A 372 -4.11 -11.25 -16.34
N GLN A 373 -4.19 -10.47 -17.41
CA GLN A 373 -4.90 -9.20 -17.46
C GLN A 373 -5.96 -9.27 -18.56
N ASN A 374 -7.19 -8.86 -18.25
CA ASN A 374 -8.30 -8.82 -19.19
C ASN A 374 -9.02 -7.47 -19.09
N GLY A 375 -8.67 -6.54 -19.96
CA GLY A 375 -9.17 -5.17 -19.89
C GLY A 375 -8.79 -4.51 -18.56
N LYS A 376 -9.79 -4.15 -17.76
CA LYS A 376 -9.61 -3.54 -16.43
C LYS A 376 -9.35 -4.55 -15.31
N ASP A 377 -9.49 -5.83 -15.59
CA ASP A 377 -9.39 -6.88 -14.58
C ASP A 377 -7.98 -7.49 -14.57
N THR A 378 -7.38 -7.57 -13.39
CA THR A 378 -6.23 -8.43 -13.13
C THR A 378 -6.73 -9.72 -12.46
N ILE A 379 -6.36 -10.86 -13.04
CA ILE A 379 -6.90 -12.16 -12.67
C ILE A 379 -5.75 -13.10 -12.27
N TRP A 380 -5.84 -13.67 -11.07
CA TRP A 380 -4.98 -14.76 -10.60
C TRP A 380 -5.78 -16.06 -10.60
N LYS A 381 -5.23 -17.11 -11.23
CA LYS A 381 -5.84 -18.43 -11.26
C LYS A 381 -4.94 -19.48 -10.64
N PHE A 382 -5.47 -20.20 -9.66
CA PHE A 382 -4.87 -21.42 -9.11
C PHE A 382 -5.59 -22.63 -9.69
N LYS A 383 -4.84 -23.63 -10.14
CA LYS A 383 -5.40 -24.88 -10.69
C LYS A 383 -4.70 -26.09 -10.09
N LYS A 384 -5.45 -27.09 -9.63
CA LYS A 384 -4.87 -28.35 -9.19
C LYS A 384 -5.77 -29.54 -9.53
N ASP A 385 -5.14 -30.55 -10.13
CA ASP A 385 -5.75 -31.80 -10.55
C ASP A 385 -5.27 -32.97 -9.68
N TRP A 386 -6.16 -33.93 -9.44
CA TRP A 386 -5.91 -35.22 -8.81
C TRP A 386 -6.58 -36.33 -9.63
N PRO A 387 -5.94 -36.81 -10.69
CA PRO A 387 -6.40 -38.00 -11.41
C PRO A 387 -5.88 -39.27 -10.71
N TRP A 388 -6.75 -40.24 -10.47
CA TRP A 388 -6.37 -41.57 -9.97
C TRP A 388 -7.23 -42.65 -10.62
N ASP A 389 -6.60 -43.70 -11.12
CA ASP A 389 -7.26 -44.89 -11.65
C ASP A 389 -6.60 -46.14 -11.04
N GLU A 390 -7.41 -47.10 -10.59
CA GLU A 390 -6.96 -48.43 -10.12
C GLU A 390 -7.71 -49.55 -10.84
N LYS A 391 -6.99 -50.64 -11.14
CA LYS A 391 -7.53 -51.83 -11.81
C LYS A 391 -7.08 -53.10 -11.12
N HIS A 392 -7.99 -54.05 -10.93
CA HIS A 392 -7.66 -55.36 -10.38
C HIS A 392 -8.48 -56.47 -11.08
N GLY A 393 -7.93 -57.68 -11.13
CA GLY A 393 -8.59 -58.80 -11.80
C GLY A 393 -8.22 -60.15 -11.19
N LYS A 394 -9.20 -61.06 -11.13
CA LYS A 394 -9.00 -62.43 -10.65
C LYS A 394 -9.98 -63.39 -11.34
N GLY A 395 -9.45 -64.33 -12.13
CA GLY A 395 -10.28 -65.26 -12.90
C GLY A 395 -11.04 -64.56 -14.04
N ALA A 396 -12.33 -64.85 -14.19
CA ALA A 396 -13.19 -64.27 -15.23
C ALA A 396 -13.85 -62.94 -14.82
N GLN A 397 -13.34 -62.30 -13.77
CA GLN A 397 -13.87 -61.03 -13.26
C GLN A 397 -12.75 -60.01 -13.15
N GLN A 398 -13.05 -58.79 -13.59
CA GLN A 398 -12.17 -57.64 -13.46
C GLN A 398 -12.96 -56.44 -12.96
N THR A 399 -12.28 -55.53 -12.26
CA THR A 399 -12.85 -54.29 -11.76
C THR A 399 -11.92 -53.12 -12.03
N LYS A 400 -12.49 -51.96 -12.38
CA LYS A 400 -11.79 -50.68 -12.51
C LYS A 400 -12.53 -49.63 -11.69
N VAL A 401 -11.80 -48.93 -10.84
CA VAL A 401 -12.28 -47.73 -10.15
C VAL A 401 -11.45 -46.54 -10.61
N GLY A 402 -12.09 -45.41 -10.88
CA GLY A 402 -11.46 -44.16 -11.26
C GLY A 402 -12.03 -43.00 -10.47
N ALA A 403 -11.18 -42.06 -10.09
CA ALA A 403 -11.56 -40.84 -9.41
C ALA A 403 -10.73 -39.67 -9.93
N GLU A 404 -11.40 -38.61 -10.38
CA GLU A 404 -10.74 -37.37 -10.79
C GLU A 404 -11.28 -36.23 -9.94
N ALA A 405 -10.39 -35.35 -9.49
CA ALA A 405 -10.79 -34.07 -8.91
C ALA A 405 -9.99 -32.95 -9.57
N PHE A 406 -10.69 -31.90 -9.99
CA PHE A 406 -10.10 -30.69 -10.53
C PHE A 406 -10.59 -29.49 -9.74
N ASN A 407 -9.67 -28.70 -9.22
CA ASN A 407 -9.96 -27.51 -8.45
C ASN A 407 -9.38 -26.29 -9.16
N GLU A 408 -10.22 -25.32 -9.48
CA GLU A 408 -9.81 -24.02 -10.01
C GLU A 408 -10.31 -22.91 -9.09
N VAL A 409 -9.43 -21.99 -8.72
CA VAL A 409 -9.76 -20.77 -7.98
C VAL A 409 -9.33 -19.58 -8.80
N THR A 410 -10.23 -18.60 -8.91
CA THR A 410 -10.02 -17.33 -9.59
C THR A 410 -10.18 -16.19 -8.58
N VAL A 411 -9.13 -15.38 -8.45
CA VAL A 411 -9.13 -14.11 -7.73
C VAL A 411 -9.08 -13.00 -8.76
N THR A 412 -10.03 -12.06 -8.71
CA THR A 412 -10.15 -10.97 -9.68
C THR A 412 -10.15 -9.63 -8.97
N ALA A 413 -9.21 -8.77 -9.33
CA ALA A 413 -9.17 -7.37 -8.95
C ALA A 413 -9.55 -6.50 -10.16
N THR A 414 -10.57 -5.66 -10.01
CA THR A 414 -11.01 -4.73 -11.05
C THR A 414 -10.44 -3.34 -10.77
N ALA A 415 -9.90 -2.69 -11.80
CA ALA A 415 -9.39 -1.32 -11.69
C ALA A 415 -10.44 -0.35 -11.11
N ASP A 416 -10.00 0.55 -10.24
CA ASP A 416 -10.80 1.55 -9.53
C ASP A 416 -11.89 0.94 -8.62
N SER A 417 -11.76 -0.34 -8.26
CA SER A 417 -12.71 -1.02 -7.36
C SER A 417 -12.08 -1.32 -5.99
N PRO A 418 -12.81 -1.10 -4.88
CA PRO A 418 -12.42 -1.57 -3.56
C PRO A 418 -12.73 -3.06 -3.35
N VAL A 419 -13.28 -3.76 -4.35
CA VAL A 419 -13.75 -5.14 -4.22
C VAL A 419 -12.85 -6.09 -5.00
N ILE A 420 -12.34 -7.11 -4.32
CA ILE A 420 -11.64 -8.25 -4.92
C ILE A 420 -12.60 -9.44 -4.89
N LYS A 421 -12.93 -9.98 -6.06
CA LYS A 421 -13.82 -11.13 -6.19
C LYS A 421 -13.01 -12.41 -6.09
N VAL A 422 -13.43 -13.33 -5.24
CA VAL A 422 -12.84 -14.67 -5.14
C VAL A 422 -13.91 -15.68 -5.48
N SER A 423 -13.61 -16.56 -6.41
CA SER A 423 -14.51 -17.65 -6.80
C SER A 423 -13.71 -18.91 -7.06
N GLY A 424 -14.29 -20.05 -6.77
CA GLY A 424 -13.66 -21.33 -7.08
C GLY A 424 -14.69 -22.37 -7.41
N PHE A 425 -14.21 -23.44 -8.03
CA PHE A 425 -14.98 -24.65 -8.16
C PHE A 425 -14.10 -25.89 -7.99
N ALA A 426 -14.71 -26.94 -7.47
CA ALA A 426 -14.17 -28.30 -7.42
C ALA A 426 -15.06 -29.16 -8.33
N TYR A 427 -14.51 -29.66 -9.41
CA TYR A 427 -15.11 -30.70 -10.22
C TYR A 427 -14.63 -32.05 -9.70
N ILE A 428 -15.55 -33.00 -9.56
CA ILE A 428 -15.20 -34.39 -9.31
C ILE A 428 -15.85 -35.31 -10.33
N ARG A 429 -15.15 -36.40 -10.61
CA ARG A 429 -15.64 -37.52 -11.39
C ARG A 429 -15.37 -38.81 -10.62
N LEU A 430 -16.38 -39.66 -10.47
CA LEU A 430 -16.24 -41.01 -9.96
C LEU A 430 -16.66 -42.00 -11.04
N TYR A 431 -15.81 -42.98 -11.29
CA TYR A 431 -15.99 -43.98 -12.32
C TYR A 431 -15.84 -45.38 -11.72
N SER A 432 -16.75 -46.29 -12.06
CA SER A 432 -16.57 -47.71 -11.79
C SER A 432 -16.97 -48.55 -12.99
N GLU A 433 -16.22 -49.62 -13.25
CA GLU A 433 -16.56 -50.62 -14.25
C GLU A 433 -16.28 -52.01 -13.71
N VAL A 434 -17.23 -52.92 -13.90
CA VAL A 434 -17.08 -54.34 -13.56
C VAL A 434 -17.29 -55.16 -14.82
N TRP A 435 -16.34 -56.06 -15.10
CA TRP A 435 -16.37 -56.97 -16.24
C TRP A 435 -16.66 -58.40 -15.80
N TRP A 436 -17.50 -59.09 -16.57
CA TRP A 436 -17.86 -60.50 -16.36
C TRP A 436 -17.59 -61.31 -17.63
N GLY A 437 -16.61 -62.21 -17.59
CA GLY A 437 -16.27 -63.11 -18.69
C GLY A 437 -14.77 -63.21 -18.99
N ILE A 438 -14.42 -64.18 -19.84
CA ILE A 438 -13.06 -64.34 -20.38
C ILE A 438 -12.91 -63.37 -21.57
N GLU A 439 -11.70 -62.84 -21.77
CA GLU A 439 -11.34 -61.86 -22.80
C GLU A 439 -12.02 -62.14 -24.16
N GLY A 440 -12.72 -61.14 -24.72
CA GLY A 440 -13.41 -61.20 -26.01
C GLY A 440 -14.94 -61.22 -25.97
N HIS A 441 -15.56 -61.61 -24.84
CA HIS A 441 -17.03 -61.66 -24.67
C HIS A 441 -17.54 -61.09 -23.34
N ALA A 442 -16.71 -60.33 -22.62
CA ALA A 442 -17.08 -59.81 -21.31
C ALA A 442 -18.22 -58.78 -21.40
N LYS A 443 -19.29 -58.98 -20.63
CA LYS A 443 -20.28 -57.92 -20.39
C LYS A 443 -19.70 -56.99 -19.33
N SER A 444 -19.76 -55.69 -19.56
CA SER A 444 -19.39 -54.70 -18.55
C SER A 444 -20.58 -53.86 -18.11
N SER A 445 -20.55 -53.43 -16.85
CA SER A 445 -21.41 -52.38 -16.33
C SER A 445 -20.50 -51.25 -15.91
N ALA A 446 -20.55 -50.15 -16.66
CA ALA A 446 -19.79 -48.94 -16.37
C ALA A 446 -20.72 -47.82 -15.88
N ASP A 447 -20.26 -47.18 -14.83
CA ASP A 447 -20.94 -46.18 -14.06
C ASP A 447 -20.02 -44.96 -13.96
N ASP A 448 -20.53 -43.77 -14.31
CA ASP A 448 -19.79 -42.51 -14.32
C ASP A 448 -20.65 -41.42 -13.67
N LEU A 449 -20.07 -40.71 -12.70
CA LEU A 449 -20.74 -39.71 -11.88
C LEU A 449 -19.93 -38.43 -11.88
N HIS A 450 -20.60 -37.31 -12.14
CA HIS A 450 -19.95 -36.00 -12.17
C HIS A 450 -20.61 -35.04 -11.20
N ARG A 451 -19.82 -34.26 -10.46
CA ARG A 451 -20.34 -33.14 -9.65
C ARG A 451 -19.44 -31.94 -9.78
N THR A 452 -20.04 -30.77 -9.83
CA THR A 452 -19.31 -29.50 -9.74
C THR A 452 -19.78 -28.74 -8.52
N PHE A 453 -18.87 -28.50 -7.59
CA PHE A 453 -19.08 -27.73 -6.39
C PHE A 453 -18.54 -26.32 -6.62
N ARG A 454 -19.38 -25.29 -6.50
CA ARG A 454 -19.01 -23.90 -6.76
C ARG A 454 -19.11 -23.07 -5.49
N TRP A 455 -18.21 -22.10 -5.36
CA TRP A 455 -18.20 -21.17 -4.25
C TRP A 455 -17.66 -19.81 -4.66
N SER A 456 -18.10 -18.75 -3.97
CA SER A 456 -17.60 -17.40 -4.19
C SER A 456 -17.84 -16.50 -2.97
N PHE A 457 -17.02 -15.46 -2.86
CA PHE A 457 -17.20 -14.36 -1.94
C PHE A 457 -16.47 -13.12 -2.45
N ASN A 458 -16.82 -11.97 -1.91
CA ASN A 458 -16.16 -10.70 -2.18
C ASN A 458 -15.32 -10.29 -0.99
N LEU A 459 -14.11 -9.79 -1.23
CA LEU A 459 -13.25 -9.14 -0.26
C LEU A 459 -13.35 -7.63 -0.48
N ASN A 460 -13.90 -6.90 0.48
CA ASN A 460 -14.06 -5.44 0.40
C ASN A 460 -12.96 -4.78 1.20
N LEU A 461 -12.19 -3.94 0.52
CA LEU A 461 -11.19 -3.08 1.12
C LEU A 461 -11.87 -1.83 1.69
N GLN A 462 -11.59 -1.51 2.95
CA GLN A 462 -12.18 -0.37 3.65
C GLN A 462 -11.10 0.33 4.49
N SER A 463 -11.18 1.66 4.61
CA SER A 463 -10.38 2.41 5.58
C SER A 463 -11.04 2.36 6.96
N VAL A 464 -10.24 2.12 8.01
CA VAL A 464 -10.68 2.13 9.42
C VAL A 464 -9.95 3.22 10.21
N ASN A 465 -10.36 3.41 11.47
CA ASN A 465 -9.78 4.41 12.37
C ASN A 465 -8.24 4.34 12.42
N ASP A 466 -7.62 5.51 12.58
CA ASP A 466 -6.17 5.70 12.62
C ASP A 466 -5.43 5.38 11.31
N GLY A 467 -6.13 5.43 10.17
CA GLY A 467 -5.55 5.22 8.83
C GLY A 467 -5.18 3.78 8.52
N GLY A 468 -5.77 2.81 9.23
CA GLY A 468 -5.64 1.40 8.89
C GLY A 468 -6.50 1.02 7.68
N LEU A 469 -6.13 -0.06 7.00
CA LEU A 469 -6.96 -0.72 6.00
C LEU A 469 -7.52 -2.01 6.60
N GLN A 470 -8.80 -2.29 6.31
CA GLN A 470 -9.51 -3.50 6.71
C GLN A 470 -10.02 -4.19 5.45
N ILE A 471 -10.03 -5.53 5.48
CA ILE A 471 -10.67 -6.35 4.46
C ILE A 471 -11.84 -7.09 5.11
N THR A 472 -13.03 -6.99 4.52
CA THR A 472 -14.25 -7.68 4.99
C THR A 472 -14.80 -8.61 3.91
N MET A 473 -15.32 -9.77 4.32
CA MET A 473 -15.87 -10.75 3.37
C MET A 473 -17.39 -10.60 3.23
N THR A 474 -17.89 -10.34 2.01
CA THR A 474 -19.33 -10.22 1.69
C THR A 474 -19.73 -11.17 0.56
N ASP A 475 -21.02 -11.17 0.21
CA ASP A 475 -21.57 -11.88 -0.96
C ASP A 475 -21.19 -13.36 -1.05
N ARG A 476 -21.18 -14.01 0.11
CA ARG A 476 -20.77 -15.40 0.29
C ARG A 476 -21.83 -16.32 -0.31
N LYS A 477 -21.43 -17.15 -1.27
CA LYS A 477 -22.31 -18.07 -2.00
C LYS A 477 -21.62 -19.40 -2.22
N HIS A 478 -22.38 -20.49 -2.12
CA HIS A 478 -21.96 -21.81 -2.56
C HIS A 478 -23.15 -22.53 -3.20
N ASN A 479 -22.89 -23.38 -4.19
CA ASN A 479 -23.90 -24.22 -4.85
C ASN A 479 -23.26 -25.51 -5.38
N ILE A 480 -24.11 -26.49 -5.67
CA ILE A 480 -23.74 -27.76 -6.28
C ILE A 480 -24.47 -27.84 -7.61
N ASP A 481 -23.72 -28.03 -8.70
CA ASP A 481 -24.26 -28.28 -10.02
C ASP A 481 -24.19 -29.77 -10.34
N TYR A 482 -25.29 -30.29 -10.87
CA TYR A 482 -25.49 -31.70 -11.23
C TYR A 482 -25.36 -31.88 -12.74
N SER A 483 -24.76 -32.99 -13.18
CA SER A 483 -24.64 -33.29 -14.60
C SER A 483 -25.92 -33.93 -15.12
N SER A 484 -26.33 -33.60 -16.35
CA SER A 484 -27.44 -34.29 -17.03
C SER A 484 -27.14 -35.75 -17.33
N ASP A 485 -25.86 -36.12 -17.33
CA ASP A 485 -25.38 -37.46 -17.68
C ASP A 485 -25.27 -38.39 -16.46
N ASP A 486 -25.59 -37.88 -15.26
CA ASP A 486 -25.57 -38.66 -14.03
C ASP A 486 -26.62 -39.79 -14.05
N LYS A 487 -26.16 -41.04 -14.04
CA LYS A 487 -27.05 -42.20 -13.97
C LYS A 487 -27.53 -42.44 -12.53
N ARG A 488 -28.83 -42.73 -12.35
CA ARG A 488 -29.48 -42.90 -11.03
C ARG A 488 -28.94 -44.06 -10.19
N ASP A 489 -28.43 -45.15 -10.79
CA ASP A 489 -27.93 -46.34 -10.08
C ASP A 489 -26.59 -46.13 -9.33
N LEU A 490 -25.89 -45.02 -9.58
CA LEU A 490 -24.61 -44.68 -8.94
C LEU A 490 -24.73 -44.10 -7.53
N LYS A 491 -25.90 -43.53 -7.21
CA LYS A 491 -26.19 -43.13 -5.83
C LYS A 491 -26.30 -44.35 -4.92
N ASP A 492 -26.59 -45.54 -5.45
CA ASP A 492 -26.64 -46.74 -4.62
C ASP A 492 -25.23 -47.29 -4.31
N LYS A 493 -24.25 -47.09 -5.20
CA LYS A 493 -22.85 -47.53 -5.04
C LYS A 493 -21.98 -46.50 -4.28
N PHE A 494 -21.89 -45.27 -4.79
CA PHE A 494 -21.09 -44.22 -4.16
C PHE A 494 -21.92 -43.21 -3.35
N GLY A 495 -23.22 -43.47 -3.11
CA GLY A 495 -24.11 -42.53 -2.41
C GLY A 495 -23.63 -42.12 -1.05
N GLY A 496 -23.04 -43.02 -0.27
CA GLY A 496 -22.49 -42.66 1.04
C GLY A 496 -21.36 -41.63 0.96
N ILE A 497 -20.48 -41.73 -0.03
CA ILE A 497 -19.40 -40.76 -0.27
C ILE A 497 -19.98 -39.44 -0.76
N MET A 498 -20.89 -39.51 -1.74
CA MET A 498 -21.50 -38.34 -2.34
C MET A 498 -22.39 -37.57 -1.37
N ASP A 499 -23.24 -38.26 -0.63
CA ASP A 499 -24.07 -37.67 0.43
C ASP A 499 -23.16 -37.05 1.51
N ALA A 500 -22.00 -37.63 1.83
CA ALA A 500 -21.06 -37.03 2.78
C ALA A 500 -20.43 -35.73 2.26
N ILE A 501 -20.01 -35.69 0.98
CA ILE A 501 -19.45 -34.49 0.34
C ILE A 501 -20.53 -33.42 0.17
N GLU A 502 -21.69 -33.76 -0.39
CA GLU A 502 -22.83 -32.85 -0.60
C GLU A 502 -23.34 -32.32 0.75
N LYS A 503 -23.44 -33.17 1.78
CA LYS A 503 -23.80 -32.73 3.13
C LYS A 503 -22.78 -31.75 3.69
N TRP A 504 -21.48 -32.04 3.60
CA TRP A 504 -20.45 -31.10 4.06
C TRP A 504 -20.54 -29.77 3.32
N TRP A 505 -20.74 -29.79 2.01
CA TRP A 505 -20.82 -28.59 1.18
C TRP A 505 -22.05 -27.74 1.50
N ASN A 506 -23.21 -28.36 1.70
CA ASN A 506 -24.44 -27.68 2.08
C ASN A 506 -24.41 -27.16 3.53
N ASP A 507 -23.71 -27.86 4.43
CA ASP A 507 -23.50 -27.43 5.81
C ASP A 507 -22.36 -26.39 5.94
N PHE A 508 -21.59 -26.17 4.87
CA PHE A 508 -20.44 -25.27 4.90
C PHE A 508 -20.88 -23.82 5.09
N ASN A 509 -20.43 -23.23 6.20
CA ASN A 509 -20.67 -21.83 6.49
C ASN A 509 -19.35 -21.05 6.47
N PHE A 510 -19.26 -20.09 5.54
CA PHE A 510 -18.14 -19.15 5.45
C PHE A 510 -17.95 -18.31 6.72
N GLY A 511 -18.98 -18.15 7.57
CA GLY A 511 -18.88 -17.48 8.87
C GLY A 511 -17.91 -18.13 9.85
N ASN A 512 -17.52 -19.38 9.60
CA ASN A 512 -16.59 -20.14 10.45
C ASN A 512 -15.11 -19.99 10.03
N LEU A 513 -14.81 -19.16 9.03
CA LEU A 513 -13.45 -18.82 8.58
C LEU A 513 -12.83 -17.64 9.38
N GLY A 514 -13.21 -17.49 10.65
CA GLY A 514 -12.97 -16.30 11.49
C GLY A 514 -11.51 -15.83 11.59
N ASP A 515 -10.53 -16.71 11.33
CA ASP A 515 -9.11 -16.34 11.28
C ASP A 515 -8.78 -15.43 10.10
N LEU A 516 -9.42 -15.60 8.94
CA LEU A 516 -9.22 -14.71 7.81
C LEU A 516 -9.70 -13.29 8.17
N GLU A 517 -10.91 -13.15 8.71
CA GLU A 517 -11.49 -11.85 9.11
C GLU A 517 -10.72 -11.16 10.25
N ASN A 518 -10.15 -11.93 11.21
CA ASN A 518 -9.37 -11.42 12.33
C ASN A 518 -7.92 -11.06 11.96
N VAL A 519 -7.23 -11.95 11.25
CA VAL A 519 -5.86 -11.74 10.79
C VAL A 519 -5.83 -10.62 9.74
N LEU A 520 -6.89 -10.42 8.94
CA LEU A 520 -6.98 -9.30 8.00
C LEU A 520 -7.10 -7.94 8.69
N ALA A 521 -7.97 -7.81 9.70
CA ALA A 521 -8.14 -6.55 10.43
C ALA A 521 -6.94 -6.21 11.34
N GLN A 522 -6.25 -7.23 11.86
CA GLN A 522 -5.09 -7.06 12.72
C GLN A 522 -3.78 -6.90 11.92
N ASP A 523 -3.54 -7.64 10.85
CA ASP A 523 -2.24 -7.64 10.15
C ASP A 523 -2.07 -6.50 9.16
N ILE A 524 -3.13 -6.01 8.48
CA ILE A 524 -3.00 -4.76 7.70
C ILE A 524 -3.01 -3.55 8.63
N GLY A 525 -3.76 -3.62 9.74
CA GLY A 525 -3.69 -2.62 10.80
C GLY A 525 -2.32 -2.53 11.51
N ARG A 526 -1.49 -3.58 11.37
CA ARG A 526 -0.11 -3.71 11.88
C ARG A 526 0.96 -3.71 10.79
N ALA A 527 0.59 -3.74 9.50
CA ALA A 527 1.52 -3.57 8.40
C ALA A 527 2.14 -2.17 8.54
N SER A 528 3.46 -2.08 8.36
CA SER A 528 4.27 -0.86 8.53
C SER A 528 3.51 0.38 8.06
N LYS A 529 3.03 1.14 9.03
CA LYS A 529 2.56 2.49 8.75
C LYS A 529 3.80 3.30 8.44
N LEU A 530 3.89 3.76 7.21
CA LEU A 530 4.68 4.91 6.83
C LEU A 530 4.16 6.10 7.65
N VAL A 531 4.85 6.41 8.75
CA VAL A 531 4.45 7.45 9.72
C VAL A 531 5.15 8.75 9.39
N PHE A 532 4.40 9.64 8.74
CA PHE A 532 4.83 11.02 8.52
C PHE A 532 4.27 11.98 9.58
N PRO A 533 4.96 13.09 9.88
CA PRO A 533 4.85 13.84 11.11
C PRO A 533 5.00 15.35 10.87
N CYS A 534 3.90 15.96 10.48
CA CYS A 534 3.78 17.39 10.63
C CYS A 534 2.52 17.55 11.45
N SER A 535 2.70 17.89 12.73
CA SER A 535 1.64 18.36 13.65
C SER A 535 0.27 17.71 13.47
N GLY A 536 0.20 16.40 13.16
CA GLY A 536 -0.93 15.77 12.51
C GLY A 536 -0.54 14.40 11.93
N ALA A 537 -1.51 13.57 11.56
CA ALA A 537 -1.30 12.24 10.99
C ALA A 537 -1.95 12.14 9.61
N PHE A 538 -1.17 11.74 8.60
CA PHE A 538 -1.76 11.33 7.33
C PHE A 538 -2.39 9.94 7.48
N PHE A 539 -3.49 9.69 6.78
CA PHE A 539 -4.23 8.43 6.85
C PHE A 539 -4.63 7.97 5.44
N TYR A 540 -4.83 6.67 5.28
CA TYR A 540 -5.30 6.10 4.01
C TYR A 540 -6.82 6.04 3.97
N LYS A 541 -7.40 6.48 2.85
CA LYS A 541 -8.83 6.38 2.53
C LYS A 541 -9.02 5.78 1.15
N ASN A 542 -10.24 5.29 0.89
CA ASN A 542 -10.69 4.86 -0.42
C ASN A 542 -9.72 3.86 -1.08
N PRO A 543 -9.40 2.73 -0.43
CA PRO A 543 -8.55 1.72 -1.05
C PRO A 543 -9.21 1.16 -2.30
N VAL A 544 -8.48 1.14 -3.41
CA VAL A 544 -8.92 0.57 -4.68
C VAL A 544 -7.78 -0.22 -5.31
N MET A 545 -8.12 -1.16 -6.19
CA MET A 545 -7.14 -1.87 -7.00
C MET A 545 -6.86 -1.12 -8.30
N THR A 546 -5.62 -1.13 -8.77
CA THR A 546 -5.26 -0.62 -10.11
C THR A 546 -5.49 -1.70 -11.18
N ASP A 547 -5.40 -1.29 -12.44
CA ASP A 547 -5.42 -2.19 -13.61
C ASP A 547 -4.22 -3.17 -13.66
N LYS A 548 -3.16 -2.91 -12.88
CA LYS A 548 -2.00 -3.79 -12.70
C LYS A 548 -2.15 -4.76 -11.53
N GLY A 549 -3.23 -4.60 -10.75
CA GLY A 549 -3.49 -5.33 -9.50
C GLY A 549 -2.70 -4.80 -8.31
N ASP A 550 -2.25 -3.54 -8.37
CA ASP A 550 -1.62 -2.82 -7.26
C ASP A 550 -2.69 -2.28 -6.31
N LEU A 551 -2.36 -2.12 -5.03
CA LEU A 551 -3.23 -1.44 -4.07
C LEU A 551 -2.96 0.06 -4.11
N MET A 552 -3.99 0.86 -4.33
CA MET A 552 -3.93 2.32 -4.34
C MET A 552 -4.86 2.90 -3.28
N CYS A 553 -4.40 3.91 -2.54
CA CYS A 553 -5.18 4.60 -1.52
C CYS A 553 -5.01 6.10 -1.63
N THR A 554 -6.08 6.86 -1.35
CA THR A 554 -5.96 8.30 -1.13
C THR A 554 -5.26 8.56 0.19
N VAL A 555 -4.32 9.51 0.20
CA VAL A 555 -3.68 10.01 1.41
C VAL A 555 -4.42 11.28 1.84
N GLY A 556 -5.01 11.27 3.03
CA GLY A 556 -5.58 12.45 3.67
C GLY A 556 -4.68 12.95 4.80
N TYR A 557 -4.84 14.21 5.20
CA TYR A 557 -4.09 14.83 6.30
C TYR A 557 -5.05 15.18 7.44
N LYS A 558 -4.59 15.02 8.68
CA LYS A 558 -5.36 15.41 9.87
C LYS A 558 -4.48 16.15 10.87
N PRO A 559 -4.85 17.37 11.31
CA PRO A 559 -4.10 18.09 12.35
C PRO A 559 -4.09 17.37 13.72
N SER A 560 -3.08 17.66 14.51
CA SER A 560 -2.81 17.11 15.86
C SER A 560 -3.89 17.53 16.83
N GLY A 561 -4.42 16.58 17.61
CA GLY A 561 -5.40 16.84 18.67
C GLY A 561 -6.85 16.46 18.36
N GLN A 562 -7.14 15.94 17.15
CA GLN A 562 -8.47 15.44 16.79
C GLN A 562 -8.52 13.89 16.82
N SER A 563 -9.51 13.29 17.48
CA SER A 563 -9.74 11.83 17.55
C SER A 563 -10.35 11.28 16.25
N PHE A 564 -9.99 10.05 15.87
CA PHE A 564 -10.56 9.40 14.67
C PHE A 564 -11.99 8.92 14.94
N GLU A 565 -12.92 9.21 14.02
CA GLU A 565 -14.27 8.63 14.01
C GLU A 565 -14.38 7.63 12.86
N GLY A 566 -14.95 6.47 13.15
CA GLY A 566 -15.13 5.37 12.20
C GLY A 566 -15.52 4.08 12.94
N PRO A 567 -15.97 3.05 12.20
CA PRO A 567 -16.64 1.91 12.79
C PRO A 567 -15.74 1.11 13.74
N PRO A 568 -16.26 0.64 14.89
CA PRO A 568 -15.50 -0.18 15.82
C PRO A 568 -15.10 -1.53 15.21
N ARG A 569 -13.94 -2.07 15.62
CA ARG A 569 -13.49 -3.42 15.23
C ARG A 569 -14.48 -4.48 15.75
N ALA A 570 -14.95 -5.36 14.87
CA ALA A 570 -15.77 -6.51 15.23
C ALA A 570 -14.89 -7.73 15.62
N ASN A 571 -15.26 -8.45 16.67
CA ASN A 571 -14.59 -9.68 17.12
C ASN A 571 -15.49 -10.91 16.88
N PRO A 572 -15.08 -11.90 16.07
CA PRO A 572 -15.79 -13.18 15.88
C PRO A 572 -15.14 -14.38 16.62
N GLN A 573 -15.93 -15.45 16.79
CA GLN A 573 -15.58 -16.71 17.48
C GLN A 573 -14.95 -17.78 16.55
N VAL A 574 -14.17 -18.71 17.12
CA VAL A 574 -13.39 -19.76 16.43
C VAL A 574 -13.95 -21.17 16.72
N LEU A 575 -13.88 -22.11 15.77
CA LEU A 575 -14.28 -23.53 15.92
C LEU A 575 -13.13 -24.52 15.64
N PRO A 576 -13.21 -25.76 16.17
CA PRO A 576 -12.15 -26.77 16.09
C PRO A 576 -12.11 -27.58 14.78
N GLU A 577 -10.94 -28.17 14.50
CA GLU A 577 -10.65 -28.98 13.30
C GLU A 577 -11.48 -30.29 13.22
N MET A 578 -11.84 -30.71 12.00
CA MET A 578 -12.35 -32.06 11.73
C MET A 578 -11.29 -32.90 11.01
N GLY A 579 -11.01 -34.09 11.54
CA GLY A 579 -10.02 -35.03 10.99
C GLY A 579 -10.51 -35.89 9.82
N LYS A 580 -9.56 -36.65 9.24
CA LYS A 580 -9.74 -37.58 8.11
C LYS A 580 -10.90 -38.56 8.34
N LYS A 581 -11.66 -38.86 7.27
CA LYS A 581 -12.75 -39.85 7.29
C LYS A 581 -12.51 -40.93 6.25
N ASN A 582 -12.61 -42.19 6.67
CA ASN A 582 -12.54 -43.37 5.80
C ASN A 582 -13.95 -43.93 5.60
N PHE A 583 -14.34 -44.24 4.37
CA PHE A 583 -15.61 -44.89 4.06
C PHE A 583 -15.36 -46.14 3.22
N ASN A 584 -15.79 -47.30 3.73
CA ASN A 584 -15.72 -48.58 3.03
C ASN A 584 -17.12 -48.95 2.52
N GLU A 585 -17.24 -49.39 1.26
CA GLU A 585 -18.50 -49.92 0.74
C GLU A 585 -18.68 -51.42 1.01
N LYS A 586 -19.93 -51.86 0.99
CA LYS A 586 -20.41 -53.22 1.27
C LYS A 586 -19.93 -54.20 0.18
N LYS A 587 -19.62 -55.43 0.60
CA LYS A 587 -19.50 -56.59 -0.30
C LYS A 587 -20.85 -56.87 -0.97
N GLU A 588 -20.96 -56.68 -2.27
CA GLU A 588 -22.12 -57.15 -3.03
C GLU A 588 -21.90 -58.58 -3.53
N THR A 589 -22.93 -59.42 -3.37
CA THR A 589 -22.97 -60.78 -3.92
C THR A 589 -24.09 -60.84 -4.94
N TRP A 590 -23.74 -61.06 -6.20
CA TRP A 590 -24.70 -61.26 -7.27
C TRP A 590 -24.87 -62.77 -7.45
N THR A 591 -26.04 -63.31 -7.09
CA THR A 591 -26.41 -64.73 -7.27
C THR A 591 -26.89 -65.02 -8.67
#